data_AF-A0A3S9I1U5-F1
#
_entry.id   AF-A0A3S9I1U5-F1
#
_cell.length_a   1.000
_cell.length_b   1.000
_cell.length_c   1.000
_cell.angle_alpha   90.00
_cell.angle_beta   90.00
_cell.angle_gamma   90.00
#
_symmetry.space_group_name_H-M   'P 1'
#
loop_
_entity.id
_entity.type
_entity.pdbx_description
1 polymer ?
#
loop_
_entity_poly.entity_id
_entity_poly.type
_entity_poly.pdbx_seq_one_letter_code
_entity_poly.pdbx_strand_id
1 'polypeptide(L)'
;MATSQGENGLNEGEARGLREGVRVTLRLNPRSVEAIKQVEKIHKETRTDIINRAVQLYAMVENAVDAGGGLYLRPSKGAPLERLTIL
;
A
#
# COMPACT_ATOMS: atom_id res chain seq x y z
N MET A 1 -42.50 -16.60 26.55
CA MET A 1 -41.67 -17.40 25.63
C MET A 1 -41.34 -16.48 24.47
N ALA A 2 -40.20 -15.75 24.44
CA ALA A 2 -38.84 -16.24 24.15
C ALA A 2 -38.89 -17.21 22.95
N THR A 3 -38.37 -16.87 21.77
CA THR A 3 -36.96 -16.50 21.53
C THR A 3 -36.78 -15.54 20.34
N SER A 4 -35.98 -14.50 20.59
CA SER A 4 -35.16 -13.81 19.59
C SER A 4 -34.07 -14.75 19.09
N GLN A 5 -33.79 -14.77 17.79
CA GLN A 5 -32.48 -15.13 17.26
C GLN A 5 -32.37 -14.64 15.81
N GLY A 6 -31.31 -13.86 15.52
CA GLY A 6 -30.97 -13.46 14.16
C GLY A 6 -30.50 -12.03 13.94
N GLU A 7 -30.08 -11.26 14.96
CA GLU A 7 -29.20 -10.11 14.73
C GLU A 7 -27.81 -10.61 14.33
N ASN A 8 -27.51 -10.60 13.03
CA ASN A 8 -26.23 -10.14 12.49
C ASN A 8 -26.29 -10.16 10.96
N GLY A 9 -27.12 -9.27 10.40
CA GLY A 9 -26.90 -8.79 9.04
C GLY A 9 -25.65 -7.92 9.06
N LEU A 10 -24.48 -8.55 8.92
CA LEU A 10 -23.24 -7.81 8.65
C LEU A 10 -23.51 -6.91 7.45
N ASN A 11 -23.38 -5.62 7.71
CA ASN A 11 -23.71 -4.50 6.86
C ASN A 11 -23.22 -4.73 5.42
N GLU A 12 -24.13 -5.11 4.50
CA GLU A 12 -23.81 -5.31 3.07
C GLU A 12 -23.25 -4.03 2.40
N GLY A 13 -23.44 -2.87 3.06
CA GLY A 13 -22.87 -1.59 2.68
C GLY A 13 -21.36 -1.46 2.91
N GLU A 14 -20.79 -2.14 3.91
CA GLU A 14 -19.34 -2.09 4.19
C GLU A 14 -18.54 -3.04 3.32
N ALA A 15 -19.16 -4.15 2.87
CA ALA A 15 -18.54 -5.11 1.96
C ALA A 15 -18.51 -4.63 0.48
N ARG A 16 -19.35 -3.65 0.11
CA ARG A 16 -19.40 -3.11 -1.26
C ARG A 16 -18.27 -2.12 -1.58
N GLY A 17 -17.72 -1.45 -0.57
CA GLY A 17 -16.58 -0.53 -0.75
C GLY A 17 -15.27 -1.22 -1.15
N LEU A 18 -15.15 -2.54 -0.94
CA LEU A 18 -13.96 -3.32 -1.32
C LEU A 18 -13.96 -3.79 -2.79
N ARG A 19 -15.00 -3.54 -3.58
CA ARG A 19 -15.24 -4.27 -4.85
C ARG A 19 -15.05 -3.51 -6.15
N GLU A 20 -14.79 -2.20 -6.15
CA GLU A 20 -14.58 -1.46 -7.40
C GLU A 20 -13.13 -1.01 -7.56
N GLY A 21 -12.25 -1.97 -7.81
CA GLY A 21 -10.94 -1.66 -8.36
C GLY A 21 -11.10 -1.12 -9.78
N VAL A 22 -10.53 0.05 -10.05
CA VAL A 22 -10.49 0.62 -11.42
C VAL A 22 -9.36 -0.05 -12.20
N ARG A 23 -9.66 -0.57 -13.40
CA ARG A 23 -8.63 -1.11 -14.29
C ARG A 23 -7.86 0.03 -14.94
N VAL A 24 -6.56 0.10 -14.66
CA VAL A 24 -5.65 1.08 -15.27
C VAL A 24 -4.63 0.37 -16.15
N THR A 25 -4.43 0.87 -17.37
CA THR A 25 -3.30 0.47 -18.22
C THR A 25 -2.25 1.56 -18.14
N LEU A 26 -1.04 1.18 -17.70
CA LEU A 26 0.08 2.09 -17.56
C LEU A 26 1.32 1.48 -18.18
N ARG A 27 2.24 2.34 -18.60
CA ARG A 27 3.55 1.94 -19.11
C ARG A 27 4.59 2.13 -18.01
N LEU A 28 5.21 1.03 -17.59
CA LEU A 28 6.32 1.07 -16.65
C LEU A 28 7.64 1.19 -17.40
N ASN A 29 8.58 1.96 -16.84
CA ASN A 29 9.95 1.97 -17.33
C ASN A 29 10.69 0.67 -16.89
N PRO A 30 11.82 0.31 -17.52
CA PRO A 30 12.53 -0.92 -17.18
C PRO A 30 12.95 -1.03 -15.71
N ARG A 31 13.30 0.09 -15.06
CA ARG A 31 13.69 0.10 -13.63
C ARG A 31 12.51 -0.24 -12.72
N SER A 32 11.32 0.29 -13.01
CA SER A 32 10.10 -0.02 -12.27
C SER A 32 9.70 -1.48 -12.44
N VAL A 33 9.84 -2.05 -13.64
CA VAL A 33 9.59 -3.48 -13.88
C VAL A 33 10.54 -4.35 -13.06
N GLU A 34 11.82 -4.00 -13.00
CA GLU A 34 12.80 -4.75 -12.20
C GLU A 34 12.56 -4.61 -10.70
N ALA A 35 12.20 -3.42 -10.22
CA ALA A 35 11.83 -3.22 -8.82
C ALA A 35 10.63 -4.09 -8.41
N ILE A 36 9.59 -4.17 -9.25
CA ILE A 36 8.45 -5.06 -9.00
C ILE A 36 8.91 -6.52 -8.91
N LYS A 37 9.75 -6.99 -9.84
CA LYS A 37 10.29 -8.37 -9.78
C LYS A 37 11.10 -8.66 -8.53
N GLN A 38 11.82 -7.67 -7.99
CA GLN A 38 12.55 -7.82 -6.74
C GLN A 38 11.59 -7.97 -5.56
N VAL A 39 10.54 -7.13 -5.51
CA VAL A 39 9.52 -7.22 -4.47
C VAL A 39 8.74 -8.53 -4.55
N GLU A 40 8.34 -8.99 -5.75
CA GLU A 40 7.69 -10.30 -5.98
C GLU A 40 8.52 -11.48 -5.45
N LYS A 41 9.86 -11.38 -5.49
CA LYS A 41 10.75 -12.45 -4.97
C LYS A 41 10.82 -12.45 -3.45
N ILE A 42 10.76 -11.28 -2.83
CA ILE A 42 10.88 -11.12 -1.38
C ILE A 42 9.53 -11.39 -0.71
N HIS A 43 8.47 -10.86 -1.30
CA HIS A 43 7.10 -10.91 -0.81
C HIS A 43 6.26 -11.69 -1.81
N LYS A 44 5.49 -12.67 -1.35
CA LYS A 44 4.55 -13.46 -2.19
C LYS A 44 3.32 -12.63 -2.60
N GLU A 45 3.54 -11.43 -3.10
CA GLU A 45 2.52 -10.45 -3.47
C GLU A 45 2.32 -10.41 -4.98
N THR A 46 1.11 -10.06 -5.42
CA THR A 46 0.83 -9.88 -6.85
C THR A 46 1.35 -8.53 -7.33
N ARG A 47 1.59 -8.38 -8.64
CA ARG A 47 1.95 -7.07 -9.23
C ARG A 47 0.94 -5.98 -8.91
N THR A 48 -0.34 -6.32 -8.92
CA THR A 48 -1.43 -5.40 -8.58
C THR A 48 -1.27 -4.91 -7.13
N ASP A 49 -1.01 -5.81 -6.18
CA ASP A 49 -0.81 -5.45 -4.77
C ASP A 49 0.44 -4.58 -4.58
N ILE A 50 1.52 -4.93 -5.26
CA ILE A 50 2.78 -4.17 -5.22
C ILE A 50 2.56 -2.75 -5.75
N ILE A 51 1.89 -2.60 -6.90
CA ILE A 51 1.60 -1.29 -7.49
C ILE A 51 0.67 -0.48 -6.59
N ASN A 52 -0.42 -1.09 -6.09
CA ASN A 52 -1.35 -0.42 -5.20
C ASN A 52 -0.65 0.08 -3.93
N ARG A 53 0.18 -0.76 -3.31
CA ARG A 53 0.94 -0.37 -2.13
C ARG A 53 1.97 0.72 -2.44
N ALA A 54 2.66 0.64 -3.58
CA ALA A 54 3.61 1.68 -3.99
C ALA A 54 2.93 3.05 -4.12
N VAL A 55 1.74 3.10 -4.74
CA VAL A 55 0.96 4.35 -4.86
C VAL A 55 0.52 4.86 -3.49
N GLN A 56 0.04 3.99 -2.60
CA GLN A 56 -0.37 4.36 -1.25
C GLN A 56 0.80 4.89 -0.41
N LEU A 57 1.96 4.22 -0.46
CA LEU A 57 3.17 4.66 0.23
C LEU A 57 3.67 5.99 -0.32
N TYR A 58 3.63 6.19 -1.64
CA TYR A 58 3.99 7.47 -2.25
C TYR A 58 3.13 8.60 -1.68
N ALA A 59 1.79 8.45 -1.70
CA ALA A 59 0.88 9.44 -1.13
C ALA A 59 1.11 9.68 0.36
N MET A 60 1.38 8.62 1.14
CA MET A 60 1.69 8.74 2.57
C MET A 60 2.97 9.56 2.81
N VAL A 61 4.03 9.32 2.01
CA VAL A 61 5.29 10.05 2.14
C VAL A 61 5.12 11.51 1.75
N GLU A 62 4.46 11.80 0.63
CA GLU A 62 4.18 13.18 0.20
C GLU A 62 3.41 13.95 1.29
N ASN A 63 2.34 13.36 1.85
CA ASN A 63 1.58 13.99 2.93
C ASN A 63 2.44 14.26 4.18
N ALA A 64 3.34 13.35 4.53
CA ALA A 64 4.23 13.54 5.67
C ALA A 64 5.27 14.64 5.43
N VAL A 65 5.79 14.76 4.20
CA VAL A 65 6.73 15.81 3.80
C VAL A 65 6.03 17.17 3.77
N ASP A 66 4.84 17.27 3.17
CA ASP A 66 4.05 18.50 3.11
C ASP A 66 3.65 19.02 4.48
N ALA A 67 3.42 18.13 5.45
CA ALA A 67 3.19 18.49 6.86
C ALA A 67 4.45 18.97 7.60
N GLY A 68 5.60 19.09 6.92
CA GLY A 68 6.89 19.48 7.51
C GLY A 68 7.65 18.34 8.17
N GLY A 69 7.21 17.09 7.97
CA GLY A 69 7.87 15.89 8.48
C GLY A 69 9.10 15.46 7.66
N GLY A 70 9.70 14.34 8.06
CA GLY A 70 10.83 13.74 7.37
C GLY A 70 10.76 12.21 7.38
N LEU A 71 11.12 11.60 6.25
CA LEU A 71 11.28 10.16 6.15
C LEU A 71 12.73 9.77 6.45
N TYR A 72 12.93 8.81 7.34
CA TYR A 72 14.26 8.32 7.71
C TYR A 72 14.34 6.82 7.52
N LEU A 73 15.42 6.34 6.91
CA LEU A 73 15.70 4.93 6.73
C LEU A 73 16.97 4.56 7.52
N ARG A 74 16.94 3.37 8.12
CA ARG A 74 18.15 2.69 8.58
C ARG A 74 18.43 1.52 7.63
N PRO A 75 19.45 1.61 6.75
CA PRO A 75 19.69 0.59 5.73
C PRO A 75 20.03 -0.80 6.29
N SER A 76 20.68 -0.85 7.45
CA SER A 76 21.07 -2.09 8.12
C SER A 76 21.14 -1.92 9.64
N LYS A 77 21.10 -3.02 10.38
CA LYS A 77 21.14 -2.98 11.85
C LYS A 77 22.42 -2.28 12.33
N GLY A 78 22.27 -1.18 13.06
CA GLY A 78 23.37 -0.39 13.59
C GLY A 78 23.86 0.74 12.67
N ALA A 79 23.36 0.83 11.43
CA ALA A 79 23.65 1.98 10.56
C ALA A 79 23.00 3.27 11.08
N PRO A 80 23.59 4.44 10.79
CA PRO A 80 22.97 5.72 11.08
C PRO A 80 21.61 5.84 10.37
N LEU A 81 20.72 6.66 10.94
CA LEU A 81 19.50 7.05 10.25
C LEU A 81 19.84 8.04 9.14
N GLU A 82 19.35 7.75 7.95
CA GLU A 82 19.55 8.58 6.76
C GLU A 82 18.22 9.22 6.36
N ARG A 83 18.21 10.54 6.14
CA ARG A 83 17.00 11.24 5.66
C ARG A 83 16.81 10.91 4.18
N LEU A 84 15.67 10.32 3.85
CA LEU A 84 15.25 10.11 2.48
C LEU A 84 14.56 11.36 1.96
N THR A 85 14.90 11.75 0.74
CA THR A 85 14.19 12.77 -0.04
C THR A 85 13.70 12.10 -1.31
N ILE A 86 12.39 12.06 -1.50
CA ILE A 86 11.77 11.65 -2.76
C ILE A 86 11.65 12.93 -3.59
N LEU A 87 12.13 12.89 -4.84
CA LEU A 87 12.15 14.01 -5.79
C LEU A 87 11.20 13.73 -6.96
#